data_AF-A0A1Y5DNP5-F1
#
_entry.id   AF-A0A1Y5DNP5-F1
#
_cell.length_a   1.000
_cell.length_b   1.000
_cell.length_c   1.000
_cell.angle_alpha   90.00
_cell.angle_beta   90.00
_cell.angle_gamma   90.00
#
_symmetry.space_group_name_H-M   'P 1'
#
loop_
_entity.id
_entity.type
_entity.pdbx_description
1 polymer ?
#
loop_
_entity_poly.entity_id
_entity_poly.type
_entity_poly.pdbx_seq_one_letter_code
_entity_poly.pdbx_strand_id
1 'polypeptide(L)'
;NLMASGKDDPEMAEIAKECEDAAYQIFFEAAEQEKEWASYLFKDGSMIGINAQILSQYVEYITNIRMQAVGLIPTFETKHNPIPWINSWLVSDNVQVAPQEAEISSYLVGQIDNDLDESDFDDFDL
;
A
#
# COMPACT_ATOMS: atom_id res chain seq x y z
N ASN A 1 9.74 -8.69 17.03
CA ASN A 1 9.74 -7.61 18.02
C ASN A 1 11.09 -7.60 18.75
N LEU A 2 11.96 -6.63 18.46
CA LEU A 2 13.34 -6.56 18.99
C LEU A 2 13.33 -6.29 20.50
N MET A 3 12.44 -5.41 20.96
CA MET A 3 12.31 -5.02 22.37
C MET A 3 11.75 -6.15 23.23
N ALA A 4 10.70 -6.84 22.76
CA ALA A 4 10.15 -7.99 23.49
C ALA A 4 11.07 -9.21 23.50
N SER A 5 12.04 -9.29 22.59
CA SER A 5 12.98 -10.42 22.53
C SER A 5 14.11 -10.34 23.55
N GLY A 6 14.29 -9.19 24.21
CA GLY A 6 15.34 -8.97 25.22
C GLY A 6 16.78 -9.13 24.70
N LYS A 7 16.97 -9.18 23.37
CA LYS A 7 18.29 -9.39 22.75
C LYS A 7 19.24 -8.22 22.93
N ASP A 8 18.70 -6.99 22.97
CA ASP A 8 19.49 -5.77 23.20
C ASP A 8 19.51 -5.38 24.69
N ASP A 9 18.38 -5.49 25.38
CA ASP A 9 18.24 -5.11 26.79
C ASP A 9 17.23 -6.02 27.51
N PRO A 10 17.64 -6.76 28.56
CA PRO A 10 16.74 -7.60 29.35
C PRO A 10 15.71 -6.80 30.16
N GLU A 11 16.00 -5.56 30.58
CA GLU A 11 15.05 -4.69 31.31
C GLU A 11 13.88 -4.29 30.40
N MET A 12 14.16 -4.03 29.12
CA MET A 12 13.14 -3.74 28.11
C MET A 12 12.19 -4.92 27.86
N ALA A 13 12.63 -6.16 28.05
CA ALA A 13 11.77 -7.33 27.93
C ALA A 13 10.78 -7.44 29.10
N GLU A 14 11.21 -7.09 30.31
CA GLU A 14 10.35 -7.03 31.49
C GLU A 14 9.30 -5.92 31.34
N ILE A 15 9.73 -4.71 30.96
CA ILE A 15 8.83 -3.57 30.71
C ILE A 15 7.84 -3.89 29.58
N ALA A 16 8.29 -4.50 28.48
CA ALA A 16 7.42 -4.87 27.38
C ALA A 16 6.30 -5.85 27.80
N LYS A 17 6.59 -6.73 28.78
CA LYS A 17 5.60 -7.64 29.34
C LYS A 17 4.64 -6.93 30.29
N GLU A 18 5.13 -6.00 31.10
CA GLU A 18 4.29 -5.18 31.98
C GLU A 18 3.35 -4.25 31.18
N CYS A 19 3.83 -3.73 30.07
CA CYS A 19 3.06 -2.85 29.17
C CYS A 19 2.26 -3.61 28.11
N GLU A 20 2.23 -4.94 28.12
CA GLU A 20 1.54 -5.74 27.11
C GLU A 20 0.03 -5.38 27.06
N ASP A 21 -0.62 -5.32 28.23
CA ASP A 21 -2.04 -4.94 28.33
C ASP A 21 -2.29 -3.50 27.82
N ALA A 22 -1.38 -2.58 28.13
CA ALA A 22 -1.46 -1.20 27.65
C ALA A 22 -1.32 -1.14 26.12
N ALA A 23 -0.44 -1.97 25.54
CA ALA A 23 -0.28 -2.07 24.10
C ALA A 23 -1.57 -2.59 23.45
N TYR A 24 -2.19 -3.65 24.00
CA TYR A 24 -3.50 -4.13 23.53
C TYR A 24 -4.54 -3.01 23.56
N GLN A 25 -4.64 -2.29 24.68
CA GLN A 25 -5.61 -1.22 24.86
C GLN A 25 -5.44 -0.11 23.80
N ILE A 26 -4.20 0.29 23.50
CA ILE A 26 -3.92 1.27 22.44
C ILE A 26 -4.40 0.77 21.07
N PHE A 27 -4.16 -0.50 20.73
CA PHE A 27 -4.65 -1.07 19.46
C PHE A 27 -6.18 -1.13 19.41
N PHE A 28 -6.85 -1.46 20.52
CA PHE A 28 -8.31 -1.46 20.59
C PHE A 28 -8.89 -0.06 20.43
N GLU A 29 -8.37 0.92 21.16
CA GLU A 29 -8.83 2.32 21.08
C GLU A 29 -8.62 2.90 19.67
N ALA A 30 -7.45 2.65 19.06
CA ALA A 30 -7.20 3.06 17.69
C ALA A 30 -8.18 2.39 16.71
N ALA A 31 -8.43 1.08 16.85
CA ALA A 31 -9.37 0.37 15.99
C ALA A 31 -10.81 0.88 16.15
N GLU A 32 -11.25 1.24 17.36
CA GLU A 32 -12.57 1.84 17.59
C GLU A 32 -12.67 3.23 16.97
N GLN A 33 -11.67 4.10 17.16
CA GLN A 33 -11.64 5.43 16.55
C GLN A 33 -11.72 5.36 15.02
N GLU A 34 -10.99 4.44 14.40
CA GLU A 34 -11.03 4.25 12.95
C GLU A 34 -12.40 3.74 12.45
N LYS A 35 -13.11 2.93 13.25
CA LYS A 35 -14.50 2.50 12.93
C LYS A 35 -15.51 3.64 13.07
N GLU A 36 -15.34 4.48 14.08
CA GLU A 36 -16.14 5.71 14.21
C GLU A 36 -15.87 6.66 13.05
N TRP A 37 -14.60 6.82 12.68
CA TRP A 37 -14.19 7.61 11.54
C TRP A 37 -14.76 7.07 10.22
N ALA A 38 -14.75 5.76 10.03
CA ALA A 38 -15.39 5.11 8.88
C ALA A 38 -16.90 5.42 8.82
N SER A 39 -17.58 5.37 9.97
CA SER A 39 -19.00 5.71 10.05
C SER A 39 -19.27 7.18 9.72
N TYR A 40 -18.40 8.07 10.20
CA TYR A 40 -18.44 9.49 9.89
C TYR A 40 -18.17 9.78 8.41
N LEU A 41 -17.20 9.09 7.80
CA LEU A 41 -16.83 9.26 6.40
C LEU A 41 -17.99 8.94 5.44
N PHE A 42 -18.78 7.92 5.76
CA PHE A 42 -19.90 7.47 4.93
C PHE A 42 -21.28 8.02 5.36
N LYS A 43 -21.32 9.00 6.28
CA LYS A 43 -22.58 9.58 6.79
C LYS A 43 -23.46 10.21 5.70
N ASP A 44 -22.84 10.78 4.66
CA ASP A 44 -23.51 11.53 3.59
C ASP A 44 -23.73 10.68 2.32
N GLY A 45 -23.38 9.38 2.35
CA GLY A 45 -23.61 8.45 1.25
C GLY A 45 -22.48 7.42 1.11
N SER A 46 -22.86 6.14 1.02
CA SER A 46 -21.92 5.07 0.66
C SER A 46 -21.64 5.08 -0.84
N MET A 47 -20.39 4.85 -1.23
CA MET A 47 -20.01 4.73 -2.64
C MET A 47 -20.15 3.28 -3.11
N ILE A 48 -20.30 3.06 -4.42
CA ILE A 48 -20.33 1.71 -4.97
C ILE A 48 -18.98 1.02 -4.69
N GLY A 49 -19.02 -0.09 -3.96
CA GLY A 49 -17.84 -0.92 -3.67
C GLY A 49 -17.14 -0.63 -2.33
N ILE A 50 -17.52 0.42 -1.59
CA ILE A 50 -17.02 0.68 -0.24
C ILE A 50 -18.11 1.28 0.64
N ASN A 51 -18.29 0.72 1.83
CA ASN A 51 -19.22 1.20 2.83
C ASN A 51 -18.56 1.14 4.21
N ALA A 52 -19.21 1.73 5.21
CA ALA A 52 -18.68 1.76 6.58
C ALA A 52 -18.43 0.36 7.14
N GLN A 53 -19.29 -0.63 6.85
CA GLN A 53 -19.11 -2.00 7.33
C GLN A 53 -17.87 -2.68 6.75
N ILE A 54 -17.67 -2.58 5.44
CA ILE A 54 -16.52 -3.13 4.72
C ILE A 54 -15.23 -2.45 5.21
N LEU A 55 -15.25 -1.13 5.42
CA LEU A 55 -14.09 -0.39 5.93
C LEU A 55 -13.78 -0.79 7.37
N SER A 56 -14.79 -0.93 8.24
CA SER A 56 -14.62 -1.43 9.61
C SER A 56 -14.03 -2.85 9.66
N GLN A 57 -14.46 -3.74 8.76
CA GLN A 57 -13.85 -5.07 8.62
C GLN A 57 -12.39 -4.98 8.16
N TYR A 58 -12.08 -4.03 7.27
CA TYR A 58 -10.70 -3.81 6.83
C TYR A 58 -9.81 -3.29 7.97
N VAL A 59 -10.33 -2.38 8.80
CA VAL A 59 -9.65 -1.89 10.02
C VAL A 59 -9.32 -3.06 10.95
N GLU A 60 -10.26 -3.97 11.19
CA GLU A 60 -10.00 -5.17 12.02
C GLU A 60 -8.91 -6.07 11.41
N TYR A 61 -8.99 -6.30 10.09
CA TYR A 61 -8.01 -7.10 9.36
C TYR A 61 -6.60 -6.52 9.44
N ILE A 62 -6.43 -5.21 9.18
CA ILE A 62 -5.10 -4.59 9.22
C ILE A 62 -4.58 -4.49 10.64
N THR A 63 -5.44 -4.21 11.63
CA THR A 63 -5.05 -4.19 13.05
C THR A 63 -4.51 -5.55 13.48
N ASN A 64 -5.15 -6.65 13.11
CA ASN A 64 -4.65 -8.00 13.36
C ASN A 64 -3.24 -8.23 12.77
N ILE A 65 -2.99 -7.79 11.54
CA ILE A 65 -1.66 -7.90 10.91
C ILE A 65 -0.62 -7.08 11.67
N ARG A 66 -0.97 -5.86 12.09
CA ARG A 66 -0.05 -4.98 12.82
C ARG A 66 0.26 -5.52 14.21
N MET A 67 -0.75 -6.05 14.91
CA MET A 67 -0.58 -6.75 16.20
C MET A 67 0.37 -7.94 16.06
N GLN A 68 0.18 -8.78 15.05
CA GLN A 68 1.08 -9.91 14.79
C GLN A 68 2.52 -9.46 14.48
N ALA A 69 2.71 -8.37 13.74
CA ALA A 69 4.03 -7.84 13.42
C ALA A 69 4.80 -7.39 14.68
N VAL A 70 4.09 -6.90 15.70
CA VAL A 70 4.66 -6.58 17.01
C VAL A 70 4.66 -7.77 17.98
N GLY A 71 4.23 -8.95 17.56
CA GLY A 71 4.23 -10.16 18.38
C GLY A 71 3.06 -10.28 19.38
N LEU A 72 2.04 -9.43 19.24
CA LEU A 72 0.79 -9.56 19.98
C LEU A 72 -0.13 -10.58 19.30
N ILE A 73 -1.00 -11.21 20.09
CA ILE A 73 -1.96 -12.19 19.60
C ILE A 73 -3.15 -11.44 18.99
N PRO A 74 -3.53 -11.69 17.73
CA PRO A 74 -4.66 -11.01 17.11
C PRO A 74 -5.97 -11.37 17.85
N THR A 75 -6.77 -10.36 18.16
CA THR A 75 -8.01 -10.48 18.95
C THR A 75 -9.28 -10.36 18.11
N PHE A 76 -9.19 -9.82 16.89
CA PHE A 76 -10.35 -9.66 16.02
C PHE A 76 -10.62 -10.91 15.18
N GLU A 77 -11.89 -11.22 14.93
CA GLU A 77 -12.31 -12.41 14.17
C GLU A 77 -11.97 -12.32 12.67
N THR A 78 -11.88 -11.10 12.14
CA THR A 78 -11.66 -10.84 10.72
C THR A 78 -10.21 -11.17 10.32
N LYS A 79 -10.04 -12.31 9.64
CA LYS A 79 -8.73 -12.83 9.18
C LYS A 79 -8.45 -12.63 7.70
N HIS A 80 -9.45 -12.24 6.91
CA HIS A 80 -9.36 -12.12 5.47
C HIS A 80 -9.56 -10.66 5.04
N ASN A 81 -8.87 -10.23 3.98
CA ASN A 81 -9.00 -8.88 3.44
C ASN A 81 -10.38 -8.71 2.76
N PRO A 82 -11.28 -7.87 3.28
CA PRO A 82 -12.60 -7.63 2.67
C PRO A 82 -12.53 -6.77 1.40
N ILE A 83 -11.41 -6.08 1.14
CA ILE A 83 -11.18 -5.24 -0.05
C ILE A 83 -9.87 -5.60 -0.76
N PRO A 84 -9.78 -6.76 -1.44
CA PRO A 84 -8.54 -7.23 -2.06
C PRO A 84 -7.94 -6.25 -3.08
N TRP A 85 -8.77 -5.44 -3.74
CA TRP A 85 -8.35 -4.47 -4.74
C TRP A 85 -7.49 -3.33 -4.16
N ILE A 86 -7.54 -3.07 -2.84
CA ILE A 86 -6.72 -2.03 -2.21
C ILE A 86 -5.22 -2.35 -2.31
N ASN A 87 -4.86 -3.63 -2.40
CA ASN A 87 -3.47 -4.06 -2.50
C ASN A 87 -2.80 -3.51 -3.76
N SER A 88 -3.53 -3.38 -4.86
CA SER A 88 -3.00 -2.80 -6.10
C SER A 88 -2.63 -1.32 -5.94
N TRP A 89 -3.30 -0.60 -5.03
CA TRP A 89 -3.01 0.80 -4.72
C TRP A 89 -1.91 0.94 -3.66
N LEU A 90 -1.85 0.02 -2.68
CA LEU A 90 -0.82 0.02 -1.64
C LEU A 90 0.58 -0.35 -2.17
N VAL A 91 0.66 -1.08 -3.28
CA VAL A 91 1.94 -1.46 -3.94
C VAL A 91 2.36 -0.42 -5.00
N SER A 92 1.56 0.62 -5.23
CA SER A 92 1.81 1.66 -6.24
C SER A 92 3.07 2.50 -5.98
N ASP A 93 3.60 2.52 -4.75
CA ASP A 93 4.85 3.23 -4.42
C ASP A 93 6.12 2.50 -4.89
N ASN A 94 5.99 1.35 -5.57
CA ASN A 94 7.12 0.67 -6.20
C ASN A 94 7.35 1.03 -7.68
N VAL A 95 6.67 2.03 -8.25
CA VAL A 95 6.90 2.42 -9.66
C VAL A 95 7.03 3.94 -9.84
N GLN A 96 8.31 4.31 -9.89
CA GLN A 96 8.95 5.35 -10.71
C GLN A 96 8.69 6.83 -10.39
N VAL A 97 9.77 7.42 -9.87
CA VAL A 97 10.16 8.84 -10.01
C VAL A 97 9.67 9.42 -11.34
N ALA A 98 9.17 10.65 -11.30
CA ALA A 98 8.68 11.35 -12.48
C ALA A 98 9.78 11.43 -13.57
N PRO A 99 9.45 11.23 -14.85
CA PRO A 99 10.42 11.22 -15.96
C PRO A 99 11.17 12.56 -16.21
N GLN A 100 11.03 13.56 -15.34
CA GLN A 100 11.84 14.78 -15.34
C GLN A 100 13.16 14.62 -14.55
N GLU A 101 13.30 13.55 -13.76
CA GLU A 101 14.54 13.23 -13.01
C GLU A 101 15.33 12.06 -13.64
N ALA A 102 14.88 11.52 -14.78
CA ALA A 102 15.59 10.51 -15.55
C ALA A 102 16.11 11.11 -16.87
N GLU A 103 17.42 11.09 -17.07
CA GLU A 103 18.03 11.49 -18.35
C GLU A 103 17.56 10.54 -19.45
N ILE A 104 16.71 11.06 -20.35
CA ILE A 104 16.22 10.32 -21.52
C ILE A 104 17.40 10.16 -22.49
N SER A 105 18.09 9.03 -22.41
CA SER A 105 19.15 8.64 -23.35
C SER A 105 18.61 7.85 -24.55
N SER A 106 17.44 8.23 -25.06
CA SER A 106 16.93 7.72 -26.34
C SER A 106 16.77 8.88 -27.31
N TYR A 107 17.85 9.19 -28.03
CA TYR A 107 17.74 9.90 -29.29
C TYR A 107 16.93 9.01 -30.24
N LEU A 108 15.69 9.40 -30.52
CA LEU A 108 14.92 8.86 -31.64
C LEU A 108 15.58 9.38 -32.93
N VAL A 109 16.60 8.70 -33.43
CA VAL A 109 17.05 8.91 -34.81
C VAL A 109 15.88 8.47 -35.67
N GLY A 110 15.30 9.44 -36.38
CA GLY A 110 14.03 9.32 -37.08
C GLY A 110 13.90 8.02 -37.85
N GLN A 111 12.83 7.27 -37.53
CA GLN A 111 12.23 6.32 -38.45
C GLN A 111 11.67 7.12 -39.64
N ILE A 112 12.54 7.49 -40.57
CA ILE A 112 12.16 7.67 -41.96
C ILE A 112 12.31 6.28 -42.56
N ASP A 113 11.17 5.61 -42.71
CA ASP A 113 11.04 4.43 -43.55
C ASP A 113 11.48 4.83 -44.96
N ASN A 114 12.57 4.26 -45.44
CA ASN A 114 13.21 4.65 -46.69
C ASN A 114 13.11 3.49 -47.67
N ASP A 115 11.89 3.07 -47.97
CA ASP A 115 11.58 2.31 -49.18
C ASP A 115 11.58 3.31 -50.36
N LEU A 116 12.77 3.75 -50.77
CA LEU A 116 12.97 4.35 -52.08
C LEU A 116 13.33 3.22 -53.04
N ASP A 117 12.39 2.86 -53.90
CA ASP A 117 12.61 1.95 -55.01
C ASP A 117 13.44 2.68 -56.09
N GLU A 118 14.44 2.01 -56.67
CA GLU A 118 15.38 2.63 -57.63
C GLU A 118 14.67 3.16 -58.90
N SER A 119 13.42 2.77 -59.13
CA SER A 119 12.59 3.21 -60.26
C SER A 119 12.05 4.65 -60.16
N ASP A 120 12.08 5.29 -58.99
CA ASP A 120 11.59 6.68 -58.81
C ASP A 120 12.59 7.76 -59.28
N PHE A 121 13.80 7.35 -59.68
CA PHE A 121 14.85 8.27 -60.17
C PHE A 121 14.96 8.35 -61.71
N ASP A 122 14.13 7.61 -62.47
CA ASP A 122 14.20 7.58 -63.94
C ASP A 122 13.51 8.77 -64.64
N ASP A 123 12.81 9.66 -63.91
CA ASP A 123 12.04 10.79 -64.48
C ASP A 123 12.73 12.17 -64.35
N PHE A 124 13.99 12.21 -63.93
CA PHE A 124 14.79 13.44 -63.92
C PHE A 124 15.97 13.35 -64.90
N ASP A 125 15.68 13.62 -66.17
CA ASP A 125 16.69 13.94 -67.17
C ASP A 125 17.39 15.28 -66.83
N LEU A 126 18.71 15.30 -67.06
CA LEU A 126 19.68 16.34 -66.66
C LEU A 126 19.67 17.60 -67.54
#